data_AF-A0A7K2BRT9-F1
#
_entry.id   AF-A0A7K2BRT9-F1
#
_cell.length_a   1.000
_cell.length_b   1.000
_cell.length_c   1.000
_cell.angle_alpha   90.00
_cell.angle_beta   90.00
_cell.angle_gamma   90.00
#
_symmetry.space_group_name_H-M   'P 1'
#
loop_
_entity.id
_entity.type
_entity.pdbx_description
1 polymer ?
#
loop_
_entity_poly.entity_id
_entity_poly.type
_entity_poly.pdbx_seq_one_letter_code
_entity_poly.pdbx_strand_id
1 'polypeptide(L)'
;LNERHYGDLTGLDKAATRKAHGDEQLQRWRRGYDTPPPPIRSDNEFNPNTSPIYADLSPGLVPLTESLADVLARLLPYWQDAIVGDLRRGCTVLVSAHGNSLRALAKHLDRISDDDIGALNIPTGMPLHYVLGPDMLPAETKHPLERALDPAAAAAAAAEVAAQAAGPSPT
;
A
#
# COMPACT_ATOMS: atom_id res chain seq x y z
N LEU A 1 2.52 -5.97 8.10
CA LEU A 1 2.47 -5.74 6.63
C LEU A 1 1.04 -5.45 6.15
N ASN A 2 0.16 -4.91 7.00
CA ASN A 2 -1.25 -4.73 6.69
C ASN A 2 -1.47 -3.69 5.59
N GLU A 3 -2.64 -3.76 4.96
CA GLU A 3 -3.16 -2.70 4.09
C GLU A 3 -3.23 -1.34 4.83
N ARG A 4 -3.29 -0.25 4.08
CA ARG A 4 -3.54 1.09 4.62
C ARG A 4 -4.87 1.14 5.38
N HIS A 5 -4.85 1.67 6.60
CA HIS A 5 -6.09 1.93 7.33
C HIS A 5 -6.84 3.12 6.71
N TYR A 6 -8.04 2.86 6.17
CA TYR A 6 -8.85 3.89 5.51
C TYR A 6 -9.63 4.80 6.46
N GLY A 7 -9.24 4.84 7.74
CA GLY A 7 -9.95 5.53 8.81
C GLY A 7 -11.47 5.28 8.81
N ASP A 8 -12.26 6.33 8.97
CA ASP A 8 -13.73 6.26 9.04
C ASP A 8 -14.39 5.95 7.69
N LEU A 9 -13.61 5.86 6.61
CA LEU A 9 -14.11 5.37 5.32
C LEU A 9 -14.22 3.84 5.29
N THR A 10 -13.68 3.15 6.28
CA THR A 10 -13.75 1.68 6.40
C THR A 10 -15.22 1.26 6.52
N GLY A 11 -15.65 0.36 5.63
CA GLY A 11 -17.03 -0.12 5.56
C GLY A 11 -17.99 0.74 4.72
N LEU A 12 -17.58 1.94 4.31
CA LEU A 12 -18.41 2.80 3.46
C LEU A 12 -18.32 2.40 1.99
N ASP A 13 -19.45 2.53 1.29
CA ASP A 13 -19.48 2.38 -0.16
C ASP A 13 -18.75 3.54 -0.85
N LYS A 14 -18.04 3.22 -1.94
CA LYS A 14 -17.25 4.21 -2.70
C LYS A 14 -18.13 5.27 -3.34
N ALA A 15 -19.30 4.92 -3.88
CA ALA A 15 -20.19 5.88 -4.52
C ALA A 15 -20.83 6.81 -3.49
N ALA A 16 -21.24 6.27 -2.34
CA ALA A 16 -21.71 7.07 -1.22
C ALA A 16 -20.65 8.06 -0.71
N THR A 17 -19.42 7.58 -0.50
CA THR A 17 -18.28 8.41 -0.07
C THR A 17 -17.98 9.52 -1.09
N ARG A 18 -18.03 9.18 -2.38
CA ARG A 18 -17.84 10.13 -3.49
C ARG A 18 -18.87 11.24 -3.48
N LYS A 19 -20.15 10.89 -3.29
CA LYS A 19 -21.25 11.87 -3.20
C LYS A 19 -21.08 12.82 -2.01
N ALA A 20 -20.55 12.33 -0.89
CA ALA A 20 -20.39 13.12 0.34
C ALA A 20 -19.16 14.06 0.30
N HIS A 21 -18.04 13.62 -0.27
CA HIS A 21 -16.76 14.34 -0.17
C HIS A 21 -16.22 14.87 -1.50
N GLY A 22 -16.78 14.45 -2.63
CA GLY A 22 -16.35 14.86 -3.97
C GLY A 22 -15.12 14.11 -4.49
N ASP A 23 -14.99 14.07 -5.82
CA ASP A 23 -13.97 13.28 -6.53
C ASP A 23 -12.53 13.66 -6.16
N GLU A 24 -12.26 14.95 -6.05
CA GLU A 24 -10.92 15.46 -5.76
C GLU A 24 -10.43 15.01 -4.38
N GLN A 25 -11.29 15.06 -3.36
CA GLN A 25 -10.96 14.61 -2.01
C GLN A 25 -10.75 13.10 -1.96
N LEU A 26 -11.58 12.33 -2.67
CA LEU A 26 -11.39 10.88 -2.78
C LEU A 26 -10.08 10.53 -3.48
N GLN A 27 -9.71 11.26 -4.54
CA GLN A 27 -8.43 11.05 -5.22
C GLN A 27 -7.26 11.35 -4.29
N ARG A 28 -7.30 12.45 -3.53
CA ARG A 28 -6.27 12.77 -2.53
C ARG A 28 -6.11 11.67 -1.49
N TRP A 29 -7.20 11.16 -0.91
CA TRP A 29 -7.11 10.05 0.05
C TRP A 29 -6.60 8.76 -0.57
N ARG A 30 -6.98 8.46 -1.82
CA ARG A 30 -6.65 7.18 -2.45
C ARG A 30 -5.26 7.13 -3.02
N ARG A 31 -4.80 8.24 -3.61
CA ARG A 31 -3.55 8.32 -4.38
C ARG A 31 -2.51 9.23 -3.76
N GLY A 32 -2.91 10.21 -2.95
CA GLY A 32 -1.99 11.08 -2.23
C GLY A 32 -1.07 10.31 -1.31
N TYR A 33 0.17 10.80 -1.20
CA TYR A 33 1.20 10.14 -0.41
C TYR A 33 1.00 10.39 1.10
N ASP A 34 0.73 11.63 1.49
CA ASP A 34 0.78 12.12 2.87
C ASP A 34 -0.59 12.52 3.44
N THR A 35 -1.66 12.40 2.64
CA THR A 35 -3.00 12.84 3.04
C THR A 35 -3.84 11.65 3.51
N PRO A 36 -3.98 11.41 4.82
CA PRO A 36 -4.81 10.33 5.33
C PRO A 36 -6.32 10.64 5.18
N PRO A 37 -7.16 9.61 5.08
CA PRO A 37 -8.61 9.72 5.33
C PRO A 37 -8.96 10.23 6.73
N PRO A 38 -10.22 10.61 7.00
CA PRO A 38 -10.66 10.97 8.35
C PRO A 38 -10.40 9.83 9.36
N PRO A 39 -9.89 10.12 10.57
CA PRO A 39 -9.70 9.12 11.63
C PRO A 39 -10.97 8.32 11.93
N ILE A 40 -10.83 7.00 12.11
CA ILE A 40 -11.94 6.13 12.48
C ILE A 40 -12.54 6.54 13.82
N ARG A 41 -13.86 6.62 13.88
CA ARG A 41 -14.57 6.96 15.12
C ARG A 41 -14.62 5.77 16.07
N SER A 42 -14.71 6.03 17.37
CA SER A 42 -14.79 4.99 18.40
C SER A 42 -16.06 4.13 18.29
N ASP A 43 -17.13 4.68 17.72
CA ASP A 43 -18.43 4.04 17.52
C ASP A 43 -18.57 3.36 16.14
N ASN A 44 -17.55 3.45 15.28
CA ASN A 44 -17.54 2.76 14.00
C ASN A 44 -17.37 1.23 14.23
N GLU A 45 -18.29 0.43 13.70
CA GLU A 45 -18.29 -1.04 13.90
C GLU A 45 -17.02 -1.71 13.35
N PHE A 46 -16.34 -1.08 12.39
CA PHE A 46 -15.10 -1.56 11.79
C PHE A 46 -13.83 -1.06 12.49
N ASN A 47 -13.95 -0.46 13.68
CA ASN A 47 -12.80 0.03 14.44
C ASN A 47 -11.87 -1.11 14.88
N PRO A 48 -10.62 -1.20 14.39
CA PRO A 48 -9.74 -2.32 14.70
C PRO A 48 -9.15 -2.24 16.10
N ASN A 49 -9.23 -1.11 16.81
CA ASN A 49 -8.64 -0.94 18.14
C ASN A 49 -9.25 -1.88 19.19
N THR A 50 -10.45 -2.41 18.93
CA THR A 50 -11.11 -3.40 19.80
C THR A 50 -10.86 -4.84 19.35
N SER A 51 -10.14 -5.05 18.23
CA SER A 51 -9.94 -6.36 17.65
C SER A 51 -8.88 -7.17 18.41
N PRO A 52 -9.16 -8.43 18.78
CA PRO A 52 -8.20 -9.30 19.47
C PRO A 52 -6.89 -9.52 18.71
N ILE A 53 -6.89 -9.39 17.37
CA ILE A 53 -5.70 -9.60 16.54
C ILE A 53 -4.59 -8.57 16.79
N TYR A 54 -4.92 -7.45 17.44
CA TYR A 54 -3.99 -6.38 17.80
C TYR A 54 -3.79 -6.25 19.31
N ALA A 55 -4.25 -7.22 20.10
CA ALA A 55 -4.21 -7.16 21.57
C ALA A 55 -2.79 -7.05 22.15
N ASP A 56 -1.79 -7.57 21.45
CA ASP A 56 -0.38 -7.53 21.87
C ASP A 56 0.31 -6.20 21.51
N LEU A 57 -0.35 -5.30 20.76
CA LEU A 57 0.21 -4.00 20.43
C LEU A 57 0.01 -3.01 21.58
N SER A 58 1.04 -2.20 21.83
CA SER A 58 0.91 -1.10 22.80
C SER A 58 -0.20 -0.12 22.39
N PRO A 59 -0.92 0.47 23.36
CA PRO A 59 -1.94 1.47 23.08
C PRO A 59 -1.40 2.59 22.18
N GLY A 60 -2.16 2.94 21.13
CA GLY A 60 -1.79 3.97 20.16
C GLY A 60 -0.94 3.49 18.98
N LEU A 61 -0.51 2.21 18.94
CA LEU A 61 0.18 1.65 17.76
C LEU A 61 -0.79 1.21 16.66
N VAL A 62 -2.04 0.89 17.01
CA VAL A 62 -3.09 0.68 16.02
C VAL A 62 -3.53 2.06 15.52
N PRO A 63 -3.32 2.40 14.23
CA PRO A 63 -3.61 3.72 13.73
C PRO A 63 -5.11 3.95 13.65
N LEU A 64 -5.56 5.20 13.81
CA LEU A 64 -6.95 5.58 13.54
C LEU A 64 -7.20 5.85 12.05
N THR A 65 -6.15 6.16 11.30
CA THR A 65 -6.16 6.37 9.84
C THR A 65 -4.72 6.36 9.37
N GLU A 66 -4.49 6.09 8.08
CA GLU A 66 -3.17 6.08 7.49
C GLU A 66 -3.18 6.73 6.10
N SER A 67 -2.15 7.52 5.83
CA SER A 67 -1.67 7.87 4.50
C SER A 67 -0.75 6.76 3.95
N LEU A 68 -0.23 6.91 2.73
CA LEU A 68 0.80 5.96 2.24
C LEU A 68 2.14 6.18 2.97
N ALA A 69 2.43 7.41 3.38
CA ALA A 69 3.61 7.75 4.19
C ALA A 69 3.59 7.03 5.54
N ASP A 70 2.44 6.98 6.22
CA ASP A 70 2.28 6.26 7.48
C ASP A 70 2.51 4.75 7.32
N VAL A 71 1.95 4.17 6.25
CA VAL A 71 2.18 2.76 5.90
C VAL A 71 3.67 2.49 5.69
N LEU A 72 4.38 3.37 4.97
CA LEU A 72 5.81 3.24 4.77
C LEU A 72 6.57 3.33 6.10
N ALA A 73 6.23 4.30 6.95
CA ALA A 73 6.88 4.51 8.24
C ALA A 73 6.80 3.27 9.14
N ARG A 74 5.65 2.60 9.24
CA ARG A 74 5.54 1.34 10.01
C ARG A 74 6.10 0.11 9.29
N LEU A 75 6.23 0.16 7.97
CA LEU A 75 6.77 -0.96 7.18
C LEU A 75 8.30 -1.03 7.27
N LEU A 76 8.99 0.10 7.29
CA LEU A 76 10.46 0.15 7.23
C LEU A 76 11.17 -0.57 8.39
N PRO A 77 10.72 -0.47 9.66
CA PRO A 77 11.31 -1.26 10.74
C PRO A 77 11.22 -2.76 10.47
N TYR A 78 10.06 -3.25 10.03
CA TYR A 78 9.88 -4.67 9.71
C TYR A 78 10.71 -5.10 8.49
N TRP A 79 10.88 -4.23 7.50
CA TRP A 79 11.78 -4.44 6.36
C TRP A 79 13.23 -4.60 6.82
N GLN A 80 13.74 -3.69 7.66
CA GLN A 80 15.13 -3.71 8.11
C GLN A 80 15.43 -4.85 9.08
N ASP A 81 14.55 -5.10 10.04
CA ASP A 81 14.84 -6.03 11.13
C ASP A 81 14.60 -7.50 10.73
N ALA A 82 13.50 -7.77 10.03
CA ALA A 82 13.13 -9.14 9.66
C ALA A 82 13.56 -9.48 8.23
N ILE A 83 13.06 -8.75 7.24
CA ILE A 83 13.21 -9.13 5.83
C ILE A 83 14.66 -9.01 5.36
N VAL A 84 15.33 -7.88 5.64
CA VAL A 84 16.75 -7.69 5.32
C VAL A 84 17.64 -8.66 6.10
N GLY A 85 17.26 -9.03 7.32
CA GLY A 85 17.94 -10.07 8.11
C GLY A 85 18.02 -11.40 7.36
N ASP A 86 16.88 -11.89 6.85
CA ASP A 86 16.82 -13.12 6.07
C ASP A 86 17.53 -13.01 4.71
N LEU A 87 17.36 -11.88 4.00
CA LEU A 87 18.04 -11.64 2.72
C LEU A 87 19.56 -11.66 2.87
N ARG A 88 20.11 -11.05 3.93
CA ARG A 88 21.55 -11.06 4.22
C ARG A 88 22.10 -12.44 4.56
N ARG A 89 21.25 -13.37 4.98
CA ARG A 89 21.61 -14.79 5.16
C ARG A 89 21.58 -15.58 3.85
N GLY A 90 21.28 -14.95 2.72
CA GLY A 90 21.19 -15.57 1.41
C GLY A 90 19.86 -16.30 1.17
N CYS A 91 18.84 -16.05 1.99
CA CYS A 91 17.51 -16.64 1.79
C CYS A 91 16.75 -15.94 0.66
N THR A 92 15.97 -16.71 -0.09
CA THR A 92 14.93 -16.17 -0.98
C THR A 92 13.69 -15.87 -0.14
N VAL A 93 13.28 -14.60 -0.06
CA VAL A 93 12.14 -14.16 0.75
C VAL A 93 10.93 -13.88 -0.14
N LEU A 94 9.77 -14.45 0.20
CA LEU A 94 8.48 -14.13 -0.40
C LEU A 94 7.68 -13.21 0.53
N VAL A 95 7.28 -12.05 0.04
CA VAL A 95 6.39 -11.12 0.76
C VAL A 95 5.01 -11.14 0.11
N SER A 96 4.04 -11.77 0.79
CA SER A 96 2.62 -11.71 0.42
C SER A 96 1.90 -10.72 1.32
N ALA A 97 1.36 -9.65 0.74
CA ALA A 97 0.76 -8.54 1.47
C ALA A 97 -0.31 -7.84 0.62
N HIS A 98 -0.56 -6.56 0.88
CA HIS A 98 -1.63 -5.78 0.27
C HIS A 98 -1.11 -4.68 -0.66
N GLY A 99 -2.02 -4.04 -1.40
CA GLY A 99 -1.69 -3.05 -2.42
C GLY A 99 -0.87 -1.88 -1.88
N ASN A 100 -1.29 -1.20 -0.81
CA ASN A 100 -0.53 -0.05 -0.30
C ASN A 100 0.75 -0.45 0.42
N SER A 101 0.77 -1.58 1.13
CA SER A 101 2.02 -2.09 1.74
C SER A 101 3.07 -2.44 0.69
N LEU A 102 2.68 -3.12 -0.40
CA LEU A 102 3.61 -3.46 -1.49
C LEU A 102 4.01 -2.22 -2.29
N ARG A 103 3.08 -1.28 -2.51
CA ARG A 103 3.38 0.00 -3.16
C ARG A 103 4.35 0.85 -2.33
N ALA A 104 4.18 0.91 -1.01
CA ALA A 104 5.11 1.58 -0.11
C ALA A 104 6.50 0.92 -0.14
N LEU A 105 6.57 -0.41 -0.15
CA LEU A 105 7.85 -1.11 -0.28
C LEU A 105 8.51 -0.84 -1.65
N ALA A 106 7.77 -0.88 -2.76
CA ALA A 106 8.28 -0.52 -4.08
C ALA A 106 8.78 0.93 -4.12
N LYS A 107 8.07 1.88 -3.49
CA LYS A 107 8.52 3.26 -3.33
C LYS A 107 9.90 3.33 -2.70
N HIS A 108 10.11 2.60 -1.60
CA HIS A 108 11.38 2.57 -0.89
C HIS A 108 12.51 1.97 -1.76
N LEU A 109 12.25 0.83 -2.39
CA LEU A 109 13.25 0.09 -3.16
C LEU A 109 13.64 0.82 -4.44
N ASP A 110 12.67 1.27 -5.23
CA ASP A 110 12.92 1.92 -6.52
C ASP A 110 13.04 3.45 -6.40
N ARG A 111 13.06 3.99 -5.17
CA ARG A 111 13.19 5.43 -4.86
C ARG A 111 12.20 6.32 -5.62
N ILE A 112 10.97 5.84 -5.74
CA ILE A 112 9.88 6.55 -6.42
C ILE A 112 9.56 7.83 -5.63
N SER A 113 9.34 8.96 -6.31
CA SER A 113 9.01 10.24 -5.67
C SER A 113 7.62 10.20 -5.00
N ASP A 114 7.33 11.21 -4.17
CA ASP A 114 6.00 11.35 -3.54
C ASP A 114 4.92 11.70 -4.58
N ASP A 115 5.32 12.39 -5.65
CA ASP A 115 4.44 12.77 -6.75
C ASP A 115 4.11 11.58 -7.67
N ASP A 116 5.09 10.72 -7.93
CA ASP A 116 4.93 9.60 -8.89
C ASP A 116 4.26 8.37 -8.27
N ILE A 117 4.36 8.16 -6.95
CA ILE A 117 3.87 6.93 -6.31
C ILE A 117 2.34 6.79 -6.38
N GLY A 118 1.63 7.89 -6.60
CA GLY A 118 0.19 7.88 -6.86
C GLY A 118 -0.18 7.08 -8.12
N ALA A 119 0.68 7.11 -9.13
CA ALA A 119 0.45 6.45 -10.42
C ALA A 119 0.77 4.94 -10.42
N LEU A 120 1.59 4.46 -9.49
CA LEU A 120 1.95 3.05 -9.41
C LEU A 120 0.76 2.20 -8.96
N ASN A 121 0.42 1.19 -9.77
CA ASN A 121 -0.58 0.17 -9.45
C ASN A 121 0.10 -1.20 -9.45
N ILE A 122 0.08 -1.88 -8.31
CA ILE A 122 0.61 -3.24 -8.20
C ILE A 122 -0.53 -4.22 -8.58
N PRO A 123 -0.35 -5.07 -9.61
CA PRO A 123 -1.36 -6.04 -10.00
C PRO A 123 -1.54 -7.12 -8.93
N THR A 124 -2.78 -7.60 -8.78
CA THR A 124 -3.11 -8.67 -7.84
C THR A 124 -2.62 -10.02 -8.36
N GLY A 125 -1.98 -10.82 -7.50
CA GLY A 125 -1.64 -12.21 -7.81
C GLY A 125 -0.47 -12.39 -8.78
N MET A 126 0.26 -11.33 -9.11
CA MET A 126 1.43 -11.38 -10.00
C MET A 126 2.73 -11.14 -9.22
N PRO A 127 3.62 -12.15 -9.13
CA PRO A 127 4.89 -11.99 -8.43
C PRO A 127 5.82 -10.96 -9.10
N LEU A 128 6.40 -10.08 -8.29
CA LEU A 128 7.47 -9.16 -8.70
C LEU A 128 8.80 -9.64 -8.10
N HIS A 129 9.80 -9.88 -8.94
CA HIS A 129 11.09 -10.42 -8.52
C HIS A 129 12.14 -9.32 -8.42
N TYR A 130 12.61 -9.06 -7.19
CA TYR A 130 13.68 -8.09 -6.92
C TYR A 130 15.01 -8.81 -6.71
N VAL A 131 15.99 -8.47 -7.52
CA VAL A 131 17.41 -8.80 -7.26
C VAL A 131 18.03 -7.59 -6.59
N LEU A 132 18.52 -7.77 -5.36
CA LEU A 132 19.02 -6.69 -4.53
C LEU A 132 20.56 -6.70 -4.48
N GLY A 133 21.15 -5.50 -4.48
CA GLY A 133 22.57 -5.28 -4.26
C GLY A 133 22.95 -5.27 -2.77
N PRO A 134 24.24 -5.02 -2.46
CA PRO A 134 24.75 -5.02 -1.08
C PRO A 134 24.10 -3.98 -0.16
N ASP A 135 23.58 -2.89 -0.72
CA ASP A 135 22.86 -1.82 -0.03
C ASP A 135 21.37 -2.13 0.20
N MET A 136 20.92 -3.34 -0.16
CA MET A 136 19.53 -3.79 -0.12
C MET A 136 18.59 -3.00 -1.04
N LEU A 137 19.14 -2.33 -2.05
CA LEU A 137 18.38 -1.70 -3.13
C LEU A 137 18.46 -2.55 -4.41
N PRO A 138 17.54 -2.37 -5.37
CA PRO A 138 17.56 -3.15 -6.60
C PRO A 138 18.89 -2.98 -7.36
N ALA A 139 19.49 -4.09 -7.78
CA ALA A 139 20.75 -4.10 -8.52
C ALA A 139 20.62 -3.44 -9.92
N GLU A 140 19.41 -3.39 -10.45
CA GLU A 140 19.08 -2.76 -11.73
C GLU A 140 17.96 -1.74 -11.54
N THR A 141 18.09 -0.57 -12.16
CA THR A 141 17.02 0.43 -12.23
C THR A 141 16.01 0.02 -13.29
N LYS A 142 14.81 -0.37 -12.86
CA LYS A 142 13.69 -0.81 -13.71
C LYS A 142 12.39 -0.29 -13.12
N HIS A 143 11.37 -0.12 -13.95
CA HIS A 143 10.04 0.15 -13.42
C HIS A 143 9.55 -1.08 -12.62
N PRO A 144 8.83 -0.94 -11.47
CA PRO A 144 8.44 -2.08 -10.64
C PRO A 144 7.72 -3.20 -11.39
N LEU A 145 6.89 -2.86 -12.38
CA LEU A 145 6.15 -3.86 -13.18
C LEU A 145 7.02 -4.63 -14.18
N GLU A 146 8.17 -4.09 -14.57
CA GLU A 146 9.15 -4.81 -15.41
C GLU A 146 9.85 -5.94 -14.63
N ARG A 147 9.66 -5.99 -13.31
CA ARG A 147 10.13 -7.06 -12.43
C ARG A 147 9.17 -8.24 -12.36
N ALA A 148 8.00 -8.15 -12.99
CA ALA A 148 7.08 -9.27 -13.06
C ALA A 148 7.66 -10.41 -13.90
N LEU A 149 7.22 -11.64 -13.61
CA LEU A 149 7.57 -12.80 -14.43
C LEU A 149 7.06 -12.67 -15.89
N ASP A 150 5.95 -11.97 -16.06
CA ASP A 150 5.41 -11.52 -17.35
C ASP A 150 5.11 -10.00 -17.27
N PRO A 151 6.04 -9.15 -17.73
CA PRO A 151 5.88 -7.69 -17.68
C PRO A 151 4.67 -7.17 -18.47
N ALA A 152 4.33 -7.81 -19.59
CA ALA A 152 3.21 -7.37 -20.42
C ALA A 152 1.87 -7.65 -19.73
N ALA A 153 1.73 -8.85 -19.16
CA ALA A 153 0.55 -9.20 -18.36
C ALA A 153 0.43 -8.31 -17.11
N ALA A 154 1.55 -8.00 -16.45
CA ALA A 154 1.57 -7.11 -15.28
C ALA A 154 1.15 -5.68 -15.61
N ALA A 155 1.59 -5.14 -16.75
CA ALA A 155 1.16 -3.83 -17.22
C ALA A 155 -0.34 -3.79 -17.52
N ALA A 156 -0.89 -4.81 -18.19
CA ALA A 156 -2.31 -4.91 -18.48
C ALA A 156 -3.15 -5.02 -17.19
N ALA A 157 -2.77 -5.90 -16.27
CA ALA A 157 -3.45 -6.07 -14.99
C ALA A 157 -3.36 -4.81 -14.10
N ALA A 158 -2.25 -4.09 -14.11
CA ALA A 158 -2.10 -2.82 -13.41
C ALA A 158 -3.05 -1.73 -13.95
N ALA A 159 -3.26 -1.71 -15.27
CA ALA A 159 -4.23 -0.81 -15.90
C ALA A 159 -5.67 -1.14 -15.48
N GLU A 160 -6.02 -2.42 -15.34
CA GLU A 160 -7.33 -2.85 -14.83
C GLU A 160 -7.56 -2.40 -13.37
N VAL A 161 -6.54 -2.55 -12.51
CA VAL A 161 -6.59 -2.04 -11.13
C VAL A 161 -6.81 -0.52 -11.11
N ALA A 162 -6.16 0.22 -12.02
CA ALA A 162 -6.37 1.65 -12.17
C ALA A 162 -7.81 2.00 -12.61
N ALA A 163 -8.39 1.22 -13.53
CA ALA A 163 -9.77 1.41 -13.99
C ALA A 163 -10.80 1.11 -12.89
N GLN A 164 -10.64 0.01 -12.14
CA GLN A 164 -11.48 -0.31 -10.98
C GLN A 164 -11.38 0.78 -9.90
N ALA A 165 -10.23 1.42 -9.81
CA ALA A 165 -10.03 2.55 -8.94
C ALA A 165 -10.80 3.80 -9.40
N ALA A 166 -11.00 4.04 -10.70
CA ALA A 166 -11.71 5.23 -11.17
C ALA A 166 -13.21 5.23 -10.79
N GLY A 167 -13.81 4.06 -10.55
CA GLY A 167 -15.26 3.90 -10.38
C GLY A 167 -16.00 4.00 -11.73
N PRO A 168 -17.28 3.60 -11.82
CA PRO A 168 -18.03 3.76 -13.06
C PRO A 168 -18.16 5.26 -13.40
N SER A 169 -17.96 5.61 -14.67
CA SER A 169 -18.31 6.93 -15.18
C SER A 169 -19.80 7.19 -14.90
N PRO A 170 -20.18 8.41 -14.48
CA PRO A 170 -21.59 8.75 -14.36
C PRO A 170 -22.24 8.62 -15.76
N THR A 171 -23.21 7.72 -15.86
CA THR A 171 -24.14 7.62 -16.99
C THR A 171 -25.21 8.68 -16.87
#